data_AF-A0A8X8Z6L1-F1
#
_entry.id   AF-A0A8X8Z6L1-F1
#
_cell.length_a   1.000
_cell.length_b   1.000
_cell.length_c   1.000
_cell.angle_alpha   90.00
_cell.angle_beta   90.00
_cell.angle_gamma   90.00
#
_symmetry.space_group_name_H-M   'P 1'
#
loop_
_entity.id
_entity.type
_entity.pdbx_description
1 polymer ?
#
loop_
_entity_poly.entity_id
_entity_poly.type
_entity_poly.pdbx_seq_one_letter_code
_entity_poly.pdbx_strand_id
1 'polypeptide(L)'
;MKKCELCNKVARMYCESDEASLCWTCDLRVHTANFLVAKHTRTLLCHACQSPTPWTGSGPRLGPTVSVCEACANGQRDEDEDDKDSDSENQVVPLSLPPLFASASTSSAKAKR
;
A
#
# COMPACT_ATOMS: atom_id res chain seq x y z
N MET A 1 -10.37 -7.52 -4.97
CA MET A 1 -9.33 -7.12 -5.96
C MET A 1 -8.23 -6.19 -5.39
N LYS A 2 -6.97 -6.65 -5.37
CA LYS A 2 -5.77 -5.92 -4.90
C LYS A 2 -5.37 -4.74 -5.81
N LYS A 3 -4.99 -3.63 -5.19
CA LYS A 3 -4.53 -2.41 -5.88
C LYS A 3 -3.02 -2.26 -5.75
N CYS A 4 -2.42 -1.51 -6.66
CA CYS A 4 -1.02 -1.16 -6.63
C CYS A 4 -0.78 -0.10 -5.56
N GLU A 5 0.09 -0.39 -4.59
CA GLU A 5 0.39 0.50 -3.46
C GLU A 5 0.90 1.89 -3.88
N LEU A 6 1.49 2.01 -5.08
CA LEU A 6 2.09 3.25 -5.56
C LEU A 6 1.17 4.10 -6.46
N CYS A 7 0.16 3.51 -7.09
CA CYS A 7 -0.66 4.23 -8.10
C CYS A 7 -2.13 3.84 -8.14
N ASN A 8 -2.60 2.98 -7.24
CA ASN A 8 -3.99 2.54 -7.10
C ASN A 8 -4.59 1.82 -8.32
N LYS A 9 -3.80 1.52 -9.36
CA LYS A 9 -4.20 0.66 -10.49
C LYS A 9 -4.24 -0.81 -10.07
N VAL A 10 -4.79 -1.68 -10.92
CA VAL A 10 -4.83 -3.14 -10.64
C VAL A 10 -3.42 -3.70 -10.45
N ALA A 11 -3.18 -4.35 -9.30
CA ALA A 11 -1.92 -5.03 -9.02
C ALA A 11 -1.79 -6.31 -9.85
N ARG A 12 -0.57 -6.60 -10.29
CA ARG A 12 -0.22 -7.77 -11.11
C ARG A 12 0.91 -8.60 -10.51
N MET A 13 1.74 -7.99 -9.68
CA MET A 13 2.89 -8.61 -9.05
C MET A 13 2.79 -8.43 -7.54
N TYR A 14 3.28 -9.40 -6.80
CA TYR A 14 3.53 -9.29 -5.37
C TYR A 14 5.01 -9.48 -5.10
N CYS A 15 5.63 -8.53 -4.42
CA CYS A 15 7.02 -8.64 -3.96
C CYS A 15 7.01 -9.16 -2.52
N GLU A 16 7.63 -10.32 -2.28
CA GLU A 16 7.68 -10.90 -0.94
C GLU A 16 8.57 -10.09 0.01
N SER A 17 9.68 -9.55 -0.51
CA SER A 17 10.64 -8.79 0.30
C SER A 17 10.12 -7.44 0.76
N ASP A 18 9.27 -6.80 -0.05
CA ASP A 18 8.68 -5.49 0.25
C ASP A 18 7.24 -5.61 0.78
N GLU A 19 6.71 -6.83 0.87
CA GLU A 19 5.32 -7.16 1.21
C GLU A 19 4.28 -6.34 0.44
N ALA A 20 4.61 -5.96 -0.80
CA ALA A 20 3.88 -4.97 -1.57
C ALA A 20 3.29 -5.55 -2.86
N SER A 21 2.07 -5.12 -3.19
CA SER A 21 1.41 -5.43 -4.46
C SER A 21 1.63 -4.30 -5.46
N LEU A 22 2.18 -4.61 -6.64
CA LEU A 22 2.58 -3.62 -7.65
C LEU A 22 1.94 -3.92 -9.03
N CYS A 23 1.67 -2.88 -9.80
CA CYS A 23 1.37 -3.00 -11.23
C CYS A 23 2.66 -3.09 -12.05
N TRP A 24 2.59 -3.55 -13.30
CA TRP A 24 3.77 -3.70 -14.18
C TRP A 24 4.69 -2.48 -14.25
N THR A 25 4.11 -1.29 -14.36
CA THR A 25 4.89 -0.05 -14.45
C THR A 25 5.61 0.28 -13.15
N CYS A 26 4.95 0.04 -12.01
CA CYS A 26 5.50 0.29 -10.69
C CYS A 26 6.54 -0.76 -10.31
N ASP A 27 6.29 -2.03 -10.61
CA ASP A 27 7.25 -3.13 -10.47
C ASP A 27 8.57 -2.81 -11.18
N LEU A 28 8.49 -2.44 -12.46
CA LEU A 28 9.67 -2.08 -13.23
C LEU A 28 10.41 -0.91 -12.60
N ARG A 29 9.71 0.15 -12.18
CA ARG A 29 10.34 1.32 -11.54
C ARG A 29 11.06 0.97 -10.23
N VAL A 30 10.45 0.13 -9.39
CA VAL A 30 11.02 -0.29 -8.10
C VAL A 30 12.21 -1.22 -8.33
N HIS A 31 12.03 -2.30 -9.10
CA HIS A 31 13.03 -3.35 -9.25
C HIS A 31 14.15 -3.02 -10.25
N THR A 32 14.06 -1.90 -10.99
CA THR A 32 15.18 -1.35 -11.78
C THR A 32 15.96 -0.26 -11.05
N ALA A 33 15.49 0.23 -9.89
CA ALA A 33 16.15 1.33 -9.19
C ALA A 33 17.56 0.95 -8.68
N ASN A 34 17.74 -0.30 -8.26
CA ASN A 34 19.02 -0.82 -7.78
C ASN A 34 19.10 -2.35 -7.97
N PHE A 35 20.32 -2.90 -8.07
CA PHE A 35 20.56 -4.34 -8.15
C PHE A 35 20.11 -5.11 -6.91
N LEU A 36 20.03 -4.46 -5.73
CA LEU A 36 19.55 -5.09 -4.50
C LEU A 36 18.06 -5.43 -4.62
N VAL A 37 17.24 -4.43 -4.94
CA VAL A 37 15.80 -4.62 -5.17
C VAL A 37 15.53 -5.50 -6.39
N ALA A 38 16.39 -5.49 -7.41
CA ALA A 38 16.28 -6.41 -8.54
C ALA A 38 16.37 -7.89 -8.13
N LYS A 39 16.99 -8.23 -6.99
CA LYS A 39 17.08 -9.61 -6.49
C LYS A 39 15.82 -10.07 -5.76
N HIS A 40 14.92 -9.16 -5.39
CA HIS A 40 13.69 -9.52 -4.70
C HIS A 40 12.89 -10.54 -5.53
N THR A 41 12.40 -11.57 -4.85
CA THR A 41 11.50 -12.55 -5.45
C THR A 41 10.14 -11.91 -5.61
N ARG A 42 9.60 -11.98 -6.83
CA ARG A 42 8.25 -11.52 -7.12
C ARG A 42 7.41 -12.65 -7.65
N THR A 43 6.17 -12.66 -7.22
CA THR A 43 5.17 -13.65 -7.60
C THR A 43 4.13 -12.99 -8.51
N LEU A 44 3.83 -13.62 -9.63
CA LEU A 44 2.80 -13.12 -10.54
C LEU A 44 1.42 -13.45 -9.97
N LEU A 45 0.53 -12.48 -9.98
CA LEU A 45 -0.84 -12.63 -9.48
C LEU A 45 -1.77 -13.06 -10.62
N CYS A 46 -2.74 -13.91 -10.27
CA CYS A 46 -3.77 -14.37 -11.18
C CYS A 46 -4.50 -13.19 -11.81
N HIS A 47 -4.70 -13.23 -13.13
CA HIS A 47 -5.37 -12.15 -13.83
C HIS A 47 -6.82 -11.93 -13.38
N ALA A 48 -7.49 -13.01 -12.96
CA ALA A 48 -8.91 -13.04 -12.63
C ALA A 48 -9.18 -12.73 -11.14
N CYS A 49 -8.61 -13.51 -10.22
CA CYS A 49 -8.84 -13.35 -8.77
C CYS A 49 -7.65 -12.74 -8.01
N GLN A 50 -6.52 -12.49 -8.67
CA GLN A 50 -5.31 -11.95 -8.05
C GLN A 50 -4.72 -12.80 -6.91
N SER A 51 -5.07 -14.09 -6.86
CA SER A 51 -4.36 -15.06 -6.05
C SER A 51 -2.90 -15.21 -6.53
N PRO A 52 -1.94 -15.48 -5.64
CA PRO A 52 -0.56 -15.79 -6.04
C PRO A 52 -0.55 -17.00 -6.97
N THR A 53 0.18 -16.91 -8.09
CA THR A 53 0.38 -18.06 -8.98
C THR A 53 1.74 -18.72 -8.70
N PRO A 54 1.96 -19.98 -9.14
CA PRO A 54 3.26 -20.64 -8.96
C PRO A 54 4.43 -19.95 -9.70
N TRP A 55 4.14 -19.00 -10.57
CA TRP A 55 5.16 -18.27 -11.29
C TRP A 55 5.85 -17.25 -10.38
N THR A 56 7.16 -17.41 -10.23
CA THR A 56 8.03 -16.49 -9.52
C THR A 56 9.19 -16.04 -10.40
N GLY A 57 9.71 -14.85 -10.14
CA GLY A 57 10.80 -14.28 -10.91
C GLY A 57 11.61 -13.24 -10.15
N SER A 58 12.93 -13.29 -10.35
CA SER A 58 13.89 -12.30 -9.85
C SER A 58 14.63 -11.66 -11.04
N GLY A 59 15.14 -10.45 -10.86
CA GLY A 59 15.87 -9.68 -11.86
C GLY A 59 15.28 -8.30 -12.14
N PRO A 60 15.99 -7.41 -12.85
CA PRO A 60 15.56 -6.03 -13.04
C PRO A 60 14.39 -5.91 -14.02
N ARG A 61 14.16 -6.89 -14.90
CA ARG A 61 13.15 -6.82 -15.97
C ARG A 61 12.39 -8.14 -16.06
N LEU A 62 11.11 -8.08 -15.73
CA LEU A 62 10.14 -9.12 -16.04
C LEU A 62 9.25 -8.60 -17.17
N GLY A 63 9.07 -9.41 -18.22
CA GLY A 63 8.21 -9.05 -19.35
C GLY A 63 6.74 -9.11 -18.95
N PRO A 64 5.85 -8.30 -19.56
CA PRO A 64 4.41 -8.37 -19.30
C PRO A 64 3.90 -9.79 -19.57
N THR A 65 3.55 -10.48 -18.50
CA THR A 65 3.09 -11.87 -18.52
C THR A 65 1.71 -11.94 -17.89
N VAL A 66 0.88 -12.87 -18.33
CA VAL A 66 -0.43 -13.11 -17.75
C VAL A 66 -0.46 -14.54 -17.27
N SER A 67 -0.78 -14.74 -15.99
CA SER A 67 -1.06 -16.06 -15.43
C SER A 67 -2.49 -16.11 -14.89
N VAL A 68 -3.00 -17.32 -14.83
CA VAL A 68 -4.30 -17.64 -14.24
C VAL A 68 -4.05 -18.80 -13.28
N CYS A 69 -4.63 -18.76 -12.07
CA CYS A 69 -4.55 -19.87 -11.14
C CYS A 69 -5.42 -21.05 -11.62
N GLU A 70 -5.14 -22.26 -11.12
CA GLU A 70 -5.89 -23.46 -11.54
C GLU A 70 -7.40 -23.32 -11.27
N ALA A 71 -7.80 -22.70 -10.16
CA ALA A 71 -9.20 -22.44 -9.84
C ALA A 71 -9.89 -21.57 -10.91
N CYS A 72 -9.27 -20.46 -11.30
CA CYS A 72 -9.80 -19.58 -12.33
C CYS A 72 -9.68 -20.17 -13.75
N ALA A 73 -8.68 -21.00 -14.01
CA ALA A 73 -8.58 -21.73 -15.27
C ALA A 73 -9.73 -22.74 -15.44
N ASN A 74 -10.17 -23.34 -14.33
CA ASN A 74 -11.30 -24.28 -14.29
C ASN A 74 -12.67 -23.58 -14.10
N GLY A 75 -12.71 -22.24 -14.01
CA GLY A 75 -13.96 -21.47 -13.95
C GLY A 75 -14.57 -21.25 -12.56
N GLN A 76 -13.86 -21.58 -11.48
CA GLN A 76 -14.25 -21.12 -10.13
C GLN A 76 -13.74 -19.69 -9.95
N ARG A 77 -14.66 -18.73 -10.09
CA ARG A 77 -14.46 -17.37 -9.61
C ARG A 77 -14.84 -17.38 -8.14
N ASP A 78 -13.85 -17.44 -7.26
CA ASP A 78 -14.08 -17.12 -5.85
C ASP A 78 -14.42 -15.63 -5.81
N GLU A 79 -15.69 -15.32 -5.53
CA GLU A 79 -16.15 -13.97 -5.27
C GLU A 79 -15.53 -13.57 -3.92
N ASP A 80 -14.48 -12.74 -3.94
CA ASP A 80 -13.91 -12.15 -2.73
C ASP A 80 -15.05 -11.51 -1.92
N GLU A 81 -15.38 -12.08 -0.76
CA GLU A 81 -16.30 -11.47 0.20
C GLU A 81 -15.69 -10.14 0.67
N ASP A 82 -16.35 -9.03 0.33
CA ASP A 82 -16.05 -7.70 0.84
C ASP A 82 -16.33 -7.65 2.36
N ASP A 83 -15.36 -8.06 3.18
CA ASP A 83 -15.35 -7.70 4.59
C ASP A 83 -15.11 -6.19 4.71
N LYS A 84 -16.22 -5.46 4.81
CA LYS A 84 -16.26 -4.09 5.31
C LYS A 84 -16.00 -4.12 6.81
N ASP A 85 -14.88 -3.58 7.24
CA ASP A 85 -14.89 -2.71 8.42
C ASP A 85 -13.82 -1.63 8.29
N SER A 86 -14.27 -0.41 8.00
CA SER A 86 -13.49 0.80 8.24
C SER A 86 -14.18 1.50 9.39
N ASP A 87 -13.85 1.12 10.63
CA ASP A 87 -14.12 1.96 11.77
C ASP A 87 -13.18 3.18 11.69
N SER A 88 -13.64 4.18 10.94
CA SER A 88 -13.12 5.54 11.02
C SER A 88 -13.92 6.26 12.09
N GLU A 89 -13.53 6.13 13.36
CA GLU A 89 -14.01 7.06 14.38
C GLU A 89 -13.35 8.43 14.15
N ASN A 90 -14.07 9.24 13.38
CA ASN A 90 -13.71 10.59 13.01
C ASN A 90 -14.05 11.51 14.20
N GLN A 91 -13.10 11.73 15.12
CA GLN A 91 -13.30 12.71 16.19
C GLN A 91 -13.06 14.12 15.63
N VAL A 92 -14.17 14.84 15.43
CA VAL A 92 -14.20 16.19 14.87
C VAL A 92 -13.52 17.18 15.83
N VAL A 93 -12.50 17.90 15.36
CA VAL A 93 -12.04 19.13 16.00
C VAL A 93 -12.57 20.33 15.21
N PRO A 94 -13.36 21.25 15.80
CA PRO A 94 -13.79 22.44 15.08
C PRO A 94 -12.68 23.50 15.14
N LEU A 95 -12.06 23.75 13.98
CA LEU A 95 -11.10 24.84 13.77
C LEU A 95 -11.86 26.16 13.59
N SER A 96 -11.86 27.02 14.62
CA SER A 96 -12.25 28.43 14.49
C SER A 96 -10.99 29.30 14.57
N LEU A 97 -10.82 30.17 13.56
CA LEU A 97 -9.69 31.08 13.32
C LEU A 97 -9.33 32.02 14.50
N PRO A 98 -8.10 32.61 14.52
CA PRO A 98 -7.56 33.37 15.65
C PRO A 98 -8.01 34.84 15.67
N PRO A 99 -7.91 35.53 16.84
CA PRO A 99 -7.18 36.79 16.83
C PRO A 99 -6.32 37.09 18.09
N LEU A 100 -5.14 37.65 17.80
CA LEU A 100 -4.48 38.83 18.38
C LEU A 100 -4.17 38.91 19.90
N PHE A 101 -2.86 38.97 20.15
CA PHE A 101 -2.10 39.78 21.12
C PHE A 101 -2.78 40.28 22.42
N ALA A 102 -2.17 39.96 23.57
CA ALA A 102 -1.81 40.96 24.57
C ALA A 102 -0.70 40.45 25.49
N SER A 103 0.38 41.23 25.56
CA SER A 103 1.52 41.12 26.46
C SER A 103 1.13 41.42 27.91
N ALA A 104 1.84 40.84 28.90
CA ALA A 104 2.31 41.57 30.08
C ALA A 104 3.26 40.73 30.93
N SER A 105 4.27 41.42 31.42
CA SER A 105 5.47 40.95 32.09
C SER A 105 5.29 40.73 33.60
N THR A 106 6.10 39.82 34.15
CA THR A 106 6.77 39.83 35.48
C THR A 106 6.07 40.47 36.69
N SER A 107 5.92 39.71 37.78
CA SER A 107 6.61 40.01 39.05
C SER A 107 6.37 38.95 40.14
N SER A 108 7.43 38.69 40.90
CA SER A 108 7.54 37.80 42.05
C SER A 108 6.63 38.21 43.22
N ALA A 109 6.10 37.24 43.97
CA ALA A 109 5.74 37.44 45.36
C ALA A 109 5.94 36.15 46.18
N LYS A 110 6.89 36.22 47.10
CA LYS A 110 7.20 35.25 48.15
C LYS A 110 6.40 35.67 49.39
N ALA A 111 5.53 34.83 49.94
CA ALA A 111 4.83 35.12 51.21
C ALA A 111 4.63 33.86 52.07
N LYS A 112 5.48 33.81 53.09
CA LYS A 112 5.52 33.07 54.36
C LYS A 112 4.18 32.74 55.02
N ARG A 113 4.03 31.51 55.53
CA ARG A 113 3.68 31.20 56.93
C ARG A 113 4.36 29.92 57.37
#